data_AF-A0A4Z1BPB3-F1
#
_entry.id   AF-A0A4Z1BPB3-F1
#
_cell.length_a   1.000
_cell.length_b   1.000
_cell.length_c   1.000
_cell.angle_alpha   90.00
_cell.angle_beta   90.00
_cell.angle_gamma   90.00
#
_symmetry.space_group_name_H-M   'P 1'
#
loop_
_entity.id
_entity.type
_entity.pdbx_description
1 polymer ?
#
loop_
_entity_poly.entity_id
_entity_poly.type
_entity_poly.pdbx_seq_one_letter_code
_entity_poly.pdbx_strand_id
1 'polypeptide(L)'
;MKRFLKVAIPLMVTGLMTGCFDSSSSSSSNDRPDPTVEFSTFVTNEIQNTDDTREPVNINELEFSFNEQTNEQAFDELFIQ
;
A
#
# COMPACT_ATOMS: atom_id res chain seq x y z
N MET A 1 -18.50 22.47 -59.42
CA MET A 1 -17.04 22.27 -59.31
C MET A 1 -16.49 23.18 -58.21
N LYS A 2 -15.84 22.62 -57.20
CA LYS A 2 -14.65 23.15 -56.49
C LYS A 2 -14.33 22.20 -55.32
N ARG A 3 -13.17 21.54 -55.41
CA ARG A 3 -12.64 20.55 -54.47
C ARG A 3 -11.72 21.26 -53.50
N PHE A 4 -11.88 21.10 -52.18
CA PHE A 4 -10.89 21.42 -51.15
C PHE A 4 -11.31 20.67 -49.88
N LEU A 5 -10.49 20.00 -49.06
CA LEU A 5 -9.09 19.59 -49.06
C LEU A 5 -9.02 18.54 -47.92
N LYS A 6 -8.46 17.35 -48.16
CA LYS A 6 -8.11 16.40 -47.08
C LYS A 6 -6.95 16.98 -46.28
N VAL A 7 -7.09 17.14 -44.98
CA VAL A 7 -5.96 17.37 -44.06
C VAL A 7 -6.13 16.46 -42.85
N ALA A 8 -5.27 15.44 -42.78
CA ALA A 8 -5.04 14.65 -41.60
C ALA A 8 -3.97 15.35 -40.75
N ILE A 9 -4.16 15.43 -39.43
CA ILE A 9 -3.11 15.78 -38.48
C ILE A 9 -3.21 14.78 -37.32
N PRO A 10 -2.23 13.87 -37.15
CA PRO A 10 -2.15 13.05 -35.94
C PRO A 10 -1.59 13.91 -34.81
N LEU A 11 -2.35 14.08 -33.72
CA LEU A 11 -1.87 14.73 -32.50
C LEU A 11 -1.04 13.73 -31.70
N MET A 12 0.29 13.82 -31.85
CA MET A 12 1.25 13.04 -31.08
C MET A 12 1.37 13.66 -29.67
N VAL A 13 0.82 13.02 -28.66
CA VAL A 13 0.95 13.45 -27.26
C VAL A 13 2.28 12.93 -26.72
N THR A 14 3.30 13.79 -26.74
CA THR A 14 4.55 13.62 -26.01
C THR A 14 4.34 14.01 -24.55
N GLY A 15 4.10 13.03 -23.68
CA GLY A 15 4.11 13.20 -22.23
C GLY A 15 5.42 12.70 -21.64
N LEU A 16 6.48 13.50 -21.72
CA LEU A 16 7.71 13.26 -20.97
C LEU A 16 7.45 13.59 -19.48
N MET A 17 6.88 12.64 -18.75
CA MET A 17 6.86 12.69 -17.29
C MET A 17 8.24 12.29 -16.75
N THR A 18 9.21 13.18 -16.94
CA THR A 18 10.46 13.12 -16.17
C THR A 18 10.16 13.72 -14.80
N GLY A 19 9.74 12.85 -13.87
CA GLY A 19 9.60 13.20 -12.46
C GLY A 19 10.91 13.78 -11.93
N CYS A 20 10.81 14.97 -11.36
CA CYS A 20 11.86 15.61 -10.58
C CYS A 20 12.02 14.79 -9.29
N PHE A 21 13.04 13.96 -9.21
CA PHE A 21 13.44 13.35 -7.94
C PHE A 21 14.13 14.43 -7.11
N ASP A 22 13.35 15.17 -6.34
CA ASP A 22 13.86 16.07 -5.32
C ASP A 22 14.39 15.21 -4.17
N SER A 23 15.71 15.00 -4.18
CA SER A 23 16.45 14.30 -3.12
C SER A 23 16.55 15.22 -1.90
N SER A 24 15.47 15.35 -1.15
CA SER A 24 15.49 15.97 0.17
C SER A 24 15.99 14.96 1.21
N SER A 25 17.29 15.05 1.50
CA SER A 25 17.94 14.37 2.62
C SER A 25 17.33 14.84 3.93
N SER A 26 16.55 13.97 4.59
CA SER A 26 16.12 14.14 5.97
C SER A 26 16.81 13.09 6.82
N SER A 27 18.00 13.46 7.32
CA SER A 27 18.60 12.81 8.47
C SER A 27 17.78 13.19 9.70
N SER A 28 16.94 12.27 10.17
CA SER A 28 16.45 12.28 11.54
C SER A 28 16.48 10.86 12.05
N SER A 29 17.50 10.60 12.85
CA SER A 29 17.62 9.44 13.71
C SER A 29 16.32 9.23 14.48
N ASN A 30 15.64 8.13 14.20
CA ASN A 30 14.79 7.45 15.17
C ASN A 30 15.20 5.99 15.11
N ASP A 31 16.24 5.64 15.88
CA ASP A 31 16.42 4.28 16.38
C ASP A 31 15.18 3.93 17.21
N ARG A 32 14.15 3.41 16.55
CA ARG A 32 13.08 2.68 17.23
C ARG A 32 13.13 1.25 16.68
N PRO A 33 13.92 0.35 17.29
CA PRO A 33 13.72 -1.07 17.07
C PRO A 33 12.46 -1.46 17.84
N ASP A 34 11.29 -1.24 17.24
CA ASP A 34 10.07 -1.90 17.70
C ASP A 34 10.14 -3.37 17.26
N PRO A 35 9.54 -4.31 18.01
CA PRO A 35 9.38 -5.65 17.50
C PRO A 35 8.51 -5.55 16.26
N THR A 36 9.07 -5.92 15.11
CA THR A 36 8.32 -5.97 13.87
C THR A 36 7.15 -6.93 14.07
N VAL A 37 5.92 -6.40 14.02
CA VAL A 37 4.71 -7.19 14.21
C VAL A 37 4.34 -7.80 12.88
N GLU A 38 4.19 -9.12 12.83
CA GLU A 38 3.68 -9.78 11.63
C GLU A 38 2.24 -9.35 11.37
N PHE A 39 2.01 -8.75 10.19
CA PHE A 39 0.70 -8.20 9.84
C PHE A 39 -0.40 -9.26 9.88
N SER A 40 -0.12 -10.47 9.37
CA SER A 40 -1.07 -11.58 9.38
C SER A 40 -1.43 -12.01 10.80
N THR A 41 -0.45 -12.10 11.71
CA THR A 41 -0.68 -12.40 13.12
C THR A 41 -1.51 -11.32 13.81
N PHE A 42 -1.23 -10.05 13.55
CA PHE A 42 -2.02 -8.94 14.08
C PHE A 42 -3.49 -9.07 13.66
N VAL A 43 -3.76 -9.20 12.36
CA VAL A 43 -5.13 -9.33 11.83
C VAL A 43 -5.84 -10.55 12.40
N THR A 44 -5.17 -11.70 12.48
CA THR A 44 -5.74 -12.92 13.05
C THR A 44 -6.17 -12.73 14.50
N ASN A 45 -5.32 -12.10 15.31
CA ASN A 45 -5.63 -11.83 16.72
C ASN A 45 -6.81 -10.86 16.87
N GLU A 46 -6.88 -9.81 16.04
CA GLU A 46 -7.99 -8.85 16.07
C GLU A 46 -9.32 -9.50 15.70
N ILE A 47 -9.33 -10.43 14.72
CA ILE A 47 -10.55 -11.13 14.29
C ILE A 47 -10.99 -12.19 15.32
N GLN A 48 -10.05 -12.86 15.98
CA GLN A 48 -10.37 -13.84 17.04
C GLN A 48 -10.88 -13.19 18.33
N ASN A 49 -10.64 -11.89 18.51
CA ASN A 49 -11.02 -11.13 19.70
C ASN A 49 -12.03 -10.01 19.36
N THR A 50 -13.23 -10.40 18.92
CA THR A 50 -14.29 -9.49 18.42
C THR A 50 -15.36 -9.17 19.48
N ASP A 51 -14.94 -8.87 20.71
CA ASP A 51 -15.87 -8.48 21.79
C ASP A 51 -16.41 -7.04 21.59
N ASP A 52 -17.72 -6.85 21.77
CA ASP A 52 -18.41 -5.56 21.62
C ASP A 52 -17.92 -4.48 22.62
N THR A 53 -17.30 -4.89 23.72
CA THR A 53 -16.78 -4.03 24.78
C THR A 53 -15.26 -3.89 24.75
N ARG A 54 -14.59 -4.44 23.72
CA ARG A 54 -13.14 -4.40 23.62
C ARG A 54 -12.63 -2.98 23.41
N GLU A 55 -11.58 -2.64 24.15
CA GLU A 55 -10.84 -1.39 23.94
C GLU A 55 -10.10 -1.40 22.59
N PRO A 56 -10.04 -0.26 21.88
CA PRO A 56 -9.32 -0.17 20.61
C PRO A 56 -7.81 -0.34 20.80
N VAL A 57 -7.17 -1.04 19.86
CA VAL A 57 -5.72 -1.22 19.85
C VAL A 57 -5.03 -0.02 19.19
N ASN A 58 -4.03 0.55 19.86
CA ASN A 58 -3.21 1.62 19.30
C ASN A 58 -2.19 1.05 18.30
N ILE A 59 -2.27 1.49 17.04
CA ILE A 59 -1.41 1.03 15.94
C ILE A 59 -0.28 2.01 15.58
N ASN A 60 -0.29 3.24 16.11
CA ASN A 60 0.66 4.28 15.70
C ASN A 60 2.11 4.00 16.12
N GLU A 61 2.28 3.07 17.05
CA GLU A 61 3.54 2.63 17.60
C GLU A 61 3.93 1.23 17.11
N LEU A 62 3.28 0.72 16.05
CA LEU A 62 3.57 -0.58 15.49
C LEU A 62 4.27 -0.43 14.13
N GLU A 63 5.30 -1.23 13.91
CA GLU A 63 5.89 -1.45 12.58
C GLU A 63 5.51 -2.85 12.09
N PHE A 64 4.83 -2.92 10.95
CA PHE A 64 4.34 -4.18 10.41
C PHE A 64 5.34 -4.82 9.44
N SER A 65 5.59 -6.11 9.63
CA SER A 65 6.20 -6.95 8.60
C SER A 65 5.13 -7.53 7.69
N PHE A 66 5.42 -7.55 6.39
CA PHE A 66 4.55 -8.13 5.36
C PHE A 66 5.22 -9.36 4.75
N ASN A 67 5.31 -10.44 5.54
CA ASN A 67 5.99 -11.67 5.11
C ASN A 67 5.12 -12.57 4.22
N GLU A 68 3.80 -12.41 4.27
CA GLU A 68 2.83 -13.30 3.62
C GLU A 68 2.30 -12.75 2.27
N GLN A 69 3.00 -11.83 1.62
CA GLN A 69 2.50 -11.11 0.43
C GLN A 69 2.10 -12.00 -0.75
N THR A 70 2.67 -13.20 -0.85
CA THR A 70 2.36 -14.17 -1.91
C THR A 70 1.61 -15.39 -1.40
N ASN A 71 1.29 -15.45 -0.11
CA ASN A 71 0.56 -16.55 0.50
C ASN A 71 -0.94 -16.21 0.49
N GLU A 72 -1.64 -16.68 -0.54
CA GLU A 72 -3.09 -16.46 -0.67
C GLU A 72 -3.88 -17.14 0.47
N GLN A 73 -3.28 -18.13 1.13
CA GLN A 73 -3.87 -18.91 2.22
C GLN A 73 -3.56 -18.38 3.62
N ALA A 74 -2.91 -17.21 3.75
CA ALA A 74 -2.44 -16.66 5.03
C ALA A 74 -3.56 -16.49 6.10
N PHE A 75 -4.82 -16.51 5.68
CA PHE A 75 -5.99 -16.33 6.53
C PHE A 75 -7.00 -17.47 6.43
N ASP A 76 -6.69 -18.56 5.72
CA ASP A 76 -7.63 -19.67 5.49
C ASP A 76 -8.13 -20.26 6.81
N GLU A 77 -7.29 -20.29 7.84
CA GLU A 77 -7.61 -20.83 9.16
C GLU A 77 -8.58 -19.94 9.97
N LEU A 78 -8.83 -18.69 9.58
CA LEU A 78 -9.72 -17.78 10.33
C LEU A 78 -11.19 -18.18 10.31
N PHE A 79 -11.62 -18.91 9.28
CA PHE A 79 -13.04 -19.14 9.01
C PHE A 79 -13.42 -20.62 8.99
N ILE A 80 -12.49 -21.51 9.32
CA ILE A 80 -12.76 -22.93 9.46
C ILE A 80 -13.27 -23.15 10.89
N GLN A 81 -14.59 -23.21 11.04
CA GLN A 81 -15.29 -23.60 12.27
C GLN A 81 -15.86 -25.01 12.15
#